data_AF-A0A0G0H7K3-F1
#
_entry.id   AF-A0A0G0H7K3-F1
#
_cell.length_a   1.000
_cell.length_b   1.000
_cell.length_c   1.000
_cell.angle_alpha   90.00
_cell.angle_beta   90.00
_cell.angle_gamma   90.00
#
_symmetry.space_group_name_H-M   'P 1'
#
loop_
_entity.id
_entity.type
_entity.pdbx_description
1 polymer ?
#
loop_
_entity_poly.entity_id
_entity_poly.type
_entity_poly.pdbx_seq_one_letter_code
_entity_poly.pdbx_strand_id
1 'polypeptide(L)'
;MKLKNKQLRTYQSGNKVTFTKGGKEYFDALLRIINNAKNIIHLHTYILVADETGRMVVGALMDAVKRGVQVYLLIDAYGSRGLSRGFVSEIINSGINFRYFAPLISSEGLHLGRRLHQKIIVADFETALIGGINIADRYRGVGEQKPWLDFSILINGNICNEISIICSRFWKRKFITKKIRVQKRIGSDYPMIRIRRNDWMRRKSQISKSYKEAFTAAEKSITIVGAYFLPSRRLRKLIKSAIRRGVSVKIIISQKSDELVFGLAMDYLYGWLFKNGAQIYEYCPSVVHGKAAVVDNKWLTIGSHDLNFLSTYGLIETNVDVLDNDMAVEFNQYLEKIIDNDCRKITIEKFQKKWMFQGLLSWLAYYFMRISQWLVVFLTRKGVDYE
;
A
#
# COMPACT_ATOMS: atom_id res chain seq x y z
N MET A 1 -22.99 -6.97 -2.67
CA MET A 1 -22.55 -6.28 -1.45
C MET A 1 -23.57 -5.25 -0.95
N LYS A 2 -24.10 -5.44 0.26
CA LYS A 2 -24.90 -4.43 1.00
C LYS A 2 -24.12 -3.91 2.23
N LEU A 3 -23.60 -2.69 2.16
CA LEU A 3 -22.99 -2.02 3.33
C LEU A 3 -24.06 -1.40 4.22
N LYS A 4 -23.81 -1.34 5.53
CA LYS A 4 -24.73 -0.72 6.50
C LYS A 4 -24.62 0.82 6.43
N ASN A 5 -25.71 1.55 6.69
CA ASN A 5 -25.72 3.04 6.68
C ASN A 5 -24.60 3.69 7.50
N LYS A 6 -24.25 3.11 8.67
CA LYS A 6 -23.13 3.59 9.50
C LYS A 6 -21.78 3.53 8.78
N GLN A 7 -21.58 2.59 7.87
CA GLN A 7 -20.36 2.44 7.08
C GLN A 7 -20.31 3.48 5.96
N LEU A 8 -21.44 3.72 5.28
CA LEU A 8 -21.55 4.70 4.19
C LEU A 8 -21.24 6.14 4.65
N ARG A 9 -21.60 6.49 5.89
CA ARG A 9 -21.27 7.81 6.49
C ARG A 9 -19.78 8.14 6.60
N THR A 10 -18.91 7.16 6.42
CA THR A 10 -17.44 7.38 6.46
C THR A 10 -16.83 7.68 5.10
N TYR A 11 -17.64 7.67 4.04
CA TYR A 11 -17.22 7.99 2.68
C TYR A 11 -17.58 9.43 2.31
N GLN A 12 -16.79 10.03 1.43
CA GLN A 12 -16.95 11.38 0.92
C GLN A 12 -17.14 11.32 -0.61
N SER A 13 -18.17 11.99 -1.12
CA SER A 13 -18.39 12.20 -2.56
C SER A 13 -17.63 13.44 -3.06
N GLY A 14 -17.71 13.71 -4.37
CA GLY A 14 -17.13 14.90 -4.98
C GLY A 14 -15.60 14.85 -5.11
N ASN A 15 -15.03 13.65 -5.25
CA ASN A 15 -13.61 13.44 -5.50
C ASN A 15 -13.44 12.71 -6.82
N LYS A 16 -12.73 13.32 -7.78
CA LYS A 16 -12.33 12.63 -9.00
C LYS A 16 -11.21 11.67 -8.63
N VAL A 17 -11.42 10.40 -8.93
CA VAL A 17 -10.44 9.34 -8.68
C VAL A 17 -10.21 8.53 -9.93
N THR A 18 -8.97 8.09 -10.10
CA THR A 18 -8.57 7.07 -11.08
C THR A 18 -7.55 6.16 -10.41
N PHE A 19 -7.57 4.85 -10.69
CA PHE A 19 -6.42 4.03 -10.34
C PHE A 19 -5.33 4.22 -11.39
N THR A 20 -4.08 4.08 -10.99
CA THR A 20 -2.95 4.01 -11.90
C THR A 20 -2.23 2.68 -11.74
N LYS A 21 -1.68 2.20 -12.85
CA LYS A 21 -0.80 1.04 -12.86
C LYS A 21 0.59 1.45 -12.39
N GLY A 22 1.37 0.50 -11.87
CA GLY A 22 2.79 0.70 -11.58
C GLY A 22 3.62 1.06 -12.82
N GLY A 23 4.94 1.13 -12.66
CA GLY A 23 5.82 1.49 -13.77
C GLY A 23 5.69 2.96 -14.19
N LYS A 24 5.92 3.22 -15.47
CA LYS A 24 5.94 4.57 -16.04
C LYS A 24 4.69 5.39 -15.73
N GLU A 25 3.51 4.80 -15.78
CA GLU A 25 2.24 5.50 -15.54
C GLU A 25 2.18 6.14 -14.13
N TYR A 26 2.61 5.40 -13.11
CA TYR A 26 2.73 5.92 -11.75
C TYR A 26 3.73 7.07 -11.65
N PHE A 27 4.94 6.89 -12.19
CA PHE A 27 6.00 7.89 -12.06
C PHE A 27 5.70 9.16 -12.87
N ASP A 28 5.05 9.04 -14.03
CA ASP A 28 4.55 10.19 -14.79
C ASP A 28 3.52 10.98 -13.97
N ALA A 29 2.59 10.29 -13.30
CA ALA A 29 1.60 10.92 -12.44
C ALA A 29 2.26 11.60 -11.23
N LEU A 30 3.21 10.92 -10.56
CA LEU A 30 4.00 11.45 -9.45
C LEU A 30 4.73 12.73 -9.83
N LEU A 31 5.47 12.71 -10.95
CA LEU A 31 6.21 13.88 -11.44
C LEU A 31 5.27 15.02 -11.85
N ARG A 32 4.11 14.71 -12.45
CA ARG A 32 3.11 15.71 -12.78
C ARG A 32 2.57 16.43 -11.54
N ILE A 33 2.34 15.70 -10.44
CA ILE A 33 1.94 16.29 -9.16
C ILE A 33 3.04 17.23 -8.64
N ILE A 34 4.29 16.79 -8.66
CA ILE A 34 5.44 17.59 -8.20
C ILE A 34 5.62 18.86 -9.06
N ASN A 35 5.56 18.72 -10.37
CA ASN A 35 5.81 19.81 -11.32
C ASN A 35 4.70 20.88 -11.29
N ASN A 36 3.45 20.47 -11.07
CA ASN A 36 2.32 21.39 -11.03
C ASN A 36 2.06 22.01 -9.64
N ALA A 37 2.74 21.53 -8.59
CA ALA A 37 2.57 22.08 -7.24
C ALA A 37 3.03 23.55 -7.18
N LYS A 38 2.27 24.36 -6.43
CA LYS A 38 2.47 25.80 -6.32
C LYS A 38 2.85 26.26 -4.92
N ASN A 39 2.41 25.57 -3.86
CA ASN A 39 2.60 26.02 -2.48
C ASN A 39 3.26 24.97 -1.60
N ILE A 40 2.75 23.74 -1.62
CA ILE A 40 3.21 22.71 -0.69
C ILE A 40 3.14 21.30 -1.28
N ILE A 41 4.15 20.48 -0.97
CA ILE A 41 4.18 19.04 -1.25
C ILE A 41 4.51 18.31 0.05
N HIS A 42 3.71 17.30 0.39
CA HIS A 42 4.11 16.25 1.32
C HIS A 42 4.32 14.94 0.56
N LEU A 43 5.52 14.35 0.69
CA LEU A 43 5.84 13.04 0.15
C LEU A 43 6.30 12.11 1.28
N HIS A 44 5.54 11.04 1.48
CA HIS A 44 5.85 9.95 2.41
C HIS A 44 6.13 8.69 1.60
N THR A 45 7.25 8.01 1.87
CA THR A 45 7.55 6.70 1.28
C THR A 45 8.30 5.80 2.25
N TYR A 46 8.15 4.47 2.10
CA TYR A 46 8.93 3.51 2.88
C TYR A 46 10.35 3.37 2.31
N ILE A 47 10.46 3.20 0.98
CA ILE A 47 11.75 3.05 0.30
C ILE A 47 11.96 4.22 -0.65
N LEU A 48 13.11 4.86 -0.50
CA LEU A 48 13.77 5.71 -1.47
C LEU A 48 15.17 5.13 -1.72
N VAL A 49 15.50 4.86 -2.98
CA VAL A 49 16.83 4.41 -3.41
C VAL A 49 17.48 5.53 -4.23
N ALA A 50 18.79 5.74 -4.11
CA ALA A 50 19.52 6.76 -4.90
C ALA A 50 19.91 6.26 -6.31
N ASP A 51 18.99 5.55 -6.96
CA ASP A 51 19.10 5.05 -8.34
C ASP A 51 18.54 6.08 -9.35
N GLU A 52 18.38 5.72 -10.64
CA GLU A 52 17.90 6.65 -11.67
C GLU A 52 16.54 7.25 -11.27
N THR A 53 15.62 6.38 -10.85
CA THR A 53 14.26 6.76 -10.45
C THR A 53 14.25 7.65 -9.22
N GLY A 54 15.02 7.31 -8.18
CA GLY A 54 15.07 8.14 -6.98
C GLY A 54 15.72 9.49 -7.21
N ARG A 55 16.79 9.57 -8.00
CA ARG A 55 17.42 10.85 -8.38
C ARG A 55 16.50 11.70 -9.22
N MET A 56 15.77 11.11 -10.15
CA MET A 56 14.76 11.80 -10.94
C MET A 56 13.66 12.42 -10.06
N VAL A 57 13.09 11.64 -9.13
CA VAL A 57 12.03 12.14 -8.24
C VAL A 57 12.56 13.21 -7.28
N VAL A 58 13.73 12.99 -6.67
CA VAL A 58 14.37 13.97 -5.78
C VAL A 58 14.72 15.26 -6.53
N GLY A 59 15.26 15.16 -7.75
CA GLY A 59 15.54 16.31 -8.60
C GLY A 59 14.30 17.14 -8.88
N ALA A 60 13.17 16.51 -9.22
CA ALA A 60 11.90 17.20 -9.41
C ALA A 60 11.42 17.93 -8.14
N LEU A 61 11.63 17.34 -6.96
CA LEU A 61 11.33 17.98 -5.68
C LEU A 61 12.25 19.18 -5.41
N MET A 62 13.54 19.07 -5.71
CA MET A 62 14.50 20.18 -5.59
C MET A 62 14.09 21.33 -6.53
N ASP A 63 13.65 21.02 -7.75
CA ASP A 63 13.14 22.02 -8.67
C ASP A 63 11.84 22.65 -8.18
N ALA A 64 10.99 21.91 -7.46
CA ALA A 64 9.82 22.49 -6.79
C ALA A 64 10.24 23.49 -5.70
N VAL A 65 11.28 23.19 -4.91
CA VAL A 65 11.82 24.15 -3.94
C VAL A 65 12.33 25.41 -4.62
N LYS A 66 13.03 25.30 -5.75
CA LYS A 66 13.48 26.46 -6.54
C LYS A 66 12.32 27.33 -7.03
N ARG A 67 11.15 26.74 -7.30
CA ARG A 67 9.91 27.46 -7.63
C ARG A 67 9.22 28.10 -6.42
N GLY A 68 9.76 27.95 -5.21
CA GLY A 68 9.19 28.47 -3.97
C GLY A 68 8.17 27.54 -3.29
N VAL A 69 8.07 26.28 -3.73
CA VAL A 69 7.17 25.29 -3.12
C VAL A 69 7.77 24.75 -1.82
N GLN A 70 6.98 24.68 -0.75
CA GLN A 70 7.39 24.05 0.50
C GLN A 70 7.34 22.53 0.35
N VAL A 71 8.49 21.87 0.33
CA VAL A 71 8.58 20.41 0.17
C VAL A 71 8.89 19.74 1.51
N TYR A 72 8.11 18.73 1.85
CA TYR A 72 8.27 17.88 3.02
C TYR A 72 8.46 16.42 2.58
N LEU A 73 9.66 15.89 2.80
CA LEU A 73 10.03 14.52 2.47
C LEU A 73 10.22 13.71 3.76
N LEU A 74 9.30 12.78 4.01
CA LEU A 74 9.37 11.82 5.10
C LEU A 74 9.65 10.43 4.53
N ILE A 75 10.77 9.82 4.94
CA ILE A 75 11.11 8.47 4.51
C ILE A 75 11.38 7.56 5.70
N ASP A 76 11.09 6.28 5.56
CA ASP A 76 11.42 5.30 6.59
C ASP A 76 12.93 5.01 6.63
N ALA A 77 13.53 5.09 7.83
CA ALA A 77 14.99 4.94 7.97
C ALA A 77 15.50 3.52 7.67
N TYR A 78 14.70 2.49 7.85
CA TYR A 78 15.06 1.09 7.59
C TYR A 78 14.88 0.77 6.12
N GLY A 79 13.72 1.15 5.56
CA GLY A 79 13.44 0.99 4.14
C GLY A 79 14.41 1.77 3.24
N SER A 80 14.90 2.91 3.72
CA SER A 80 15.82 3.80 2.99
C SER A 80 17.24 3.85 3.57
N ARG A 81 17.66 2.82 4.32
CA ARG A 81 19.00 2.76 4.95
C ARG A 81 20.18 2.77 3.97
N GLY A 82 19.92 2.49 2.69
CA GLY A 82 20.93 2.48 1.63
C GLY A 82 21.31 3.86 1.09
N LEU A 83 20.66 4.94 1.54
CA LEU A 83 21.00 6.30 1.10
C LEU A 83 22.34 6.75 1.68
N SER A 84 23.23 7.26 0.82
CA SER A 84 24.52 7.80 1.24
C SER A 84 24.33 9.12 2.00
N ARG A 85 25.26 9.43 2.93
CA ARG A 85 25.25 10.72 3.64
C ARG A 85 25.31 11.89 2.67
N GLY A 86 26.08 11.78 1.59
CA GLY A 86 26.18 12.81 0.55
C GLY A 86 24.84 13.11 -0.12
N PHE A 87 24.09 12.07 -0.50
CA PHE A 87 22.77 12.26 -1.13
C PHE A 87 21.74 12.83 -0.15
N VAL A 88 21.78 12.43 1.12
CA VAL A 88 20.93 13.02 2.16
C VAL A 88 21.27 14.49 2.38
N SER A 89 22.56 14.84 2.43
CA SER A 89 23.00 16.24 2.53
C SER A 89 22.57 17.07 1.32
N GLU A 90 22.64 16.52 0.11
CA GLU A 90 22.14 17.16 -1.11
C GLU A 90 20.64 17.50 -1.00
N ILE A 91 19.81 16.54 -0.55
CA ILE A 91 18.38 16.77 -0.30
C ILE A 91 18.17 17.90 0.71
N ILE A 92 18.85 17.86 1.86
CA ILE A 92 18.68 18.86 2.92
C ILE A 92 19.13 20.25 2.44
N ASN A 93 20.30 20.33 1.81
CA ASN A 93 20.89 21.59 1.36
C ASN A 93 20.09 22.24 0.22
N SER A 94 19.27 21.48 -0.51
CA SER A 94 18.34 22.02 -1.51
C SER A 94 17.18 22.82 -0.93
N GLY A 95 16.94 22.74 0.38
CA GLY A 95 15.81 23.37 1.07
C GLY A 95 14.59 22.45 1.26
N ILE A 96 14.69 21.16 0.93
CA ILE A 96 13.65 20.18 1.25
C ILE A 96 13.63 19.95 2.77
N ASN A 97 12.44 20.07 3.38
CA ASN A 97 12.22 19.67 4.77
C ASN A 97 12.27 18.14 4.83
N PHE A 98 13.40 17.58 5.25
CA PHE A 98 13.66 16.15 5.24
C PHE A 98 13.59 15.56 6.65
N ARG A 99 12.97 14.38 6.79
CA ARG A 99 12.93 13.62 8.05
C ARG A 99 13.02 12.12 7.79
N TYR A 100 13.85 11.44 8.57
CA TYR A 100 13.79 9.98 8.73
C TYR A 100 12.75 9.61 9.78
N PHE A 101 11.85 8.69 9.42
CA PHE A 101 10.95 8.05 10.37
C PHE A 101 11.64 6.84 11.03
N ALA A 102 11.55 6.77 12.36
CA ALA A 102 12.13 5.72 13.19
C ALA A 102 13.57 5.31 12.79
N PRO A 103 14.57 6.22 12.91
CA PRO A 103 15.99 5.86 12.81
C PRO A 103 16.31 4.67 13.72
N LEU A 104 17.13 3.72 13.27
CA LEU A 104 17.37 2.47 14.02
C LEU A 104 17.82 2.75 15.46
N ILE A 105 18.69 3.74 15.64
CA ILE A 105 19.14 4.24 16.94
C ILE A 105 18.82 5.74 16.98
N SER A 106 18.27 6.19 18.09
CA SER A 106 18.03 7.61 18.39
C SER A 106 18.29 7.87 19.88
N SER A 107 18.22 9.13 20.31
CA SER A 107 18.25 9.51 21.74
C SER A 107 17.18 8.83 22.59
N GLU A 108 16.12 8.32 21.96
CA GLU A 108 14.98 7.65 22.62
C GLU A 108 15.13 6.12 22.66
N GLY A 109 16.22 5.57 22.08
CA GLY A 109 16.54 4.14 22.08
C GLY A 109 16.51 3.48 20.70
N LEU A 110 16.38 2.14 20.72
CA LEU A 110 16.40 1.26 19.55
C LEU A 110 15.00 1.10 18.95
N HIS A 111 14.85 1.38 17.65
CA HIS A 111 13.57 1.39 16.93
C HIS A 111 13.47 0.24 15.91
N LEU A 112 13.14 -0.97 16.39
CA LEU A 112 13.01 -2.17 15.54
C LEU A 112 11.62 -2.35 14.92
N GLY A 113 10.63 -1.60 15.40
CA GLY A 113 9.22 -1.94 15.26
C GLY A 113 8.39 -1.01 14.37
N ARG A 114 7.55 -0.16 14.97
CA ARG A 114 6.63 0.79 14.29
C ARG A 114 7.34 1.51 13.14
N ARG A 115 7.10 1.08 11.90
CA ARG A 115 7.70 1.68 10.68
C ARG A 115 6.67 2.48 9.89
N LEU A 116 7.15 3.46 9.12
CA LEU A 116 6.32 4.17 8.14
C LEU A 116 6.21 3.31 6.88
N HIS A 117 5.03 2.75 6.60
CA HIS A 117 4.82 1.96 5.39
C HIS A 117 3.90 2.65 4.38
N GLN A 118 3.45 3.87 4.67
CA GLN A 118 2.62 4.67 3.78
C GLN A 118 3.42 5.14 2.55
N LYS A 119 2.79 5.14 1.37
CA LYS A 119 3.28 5.80 0.17
C LYS A 119 2.23 6.80 -0.28
N ILE A 120 2.49 8.07 -0.01
CA ILE A 120 1.55 9.17 -0.19
C ILE A 120 2.33 10.34 -0.75
N ILE A 121 1.86 10.92 -1.85
CA ILE A 121 2.16 12.31 -2.19
C ILE A 121 0.86 13.10 -2.16
N VAL A 122 0.91 14.32 -1.63
CA VAL A 122 -0.19 15.28 -1.74
C VAL A 122 0.39 16.66 -1.99
N ALA A 123 -0.17 17.36 -2.98
CA ALA A 123 0.22 18.70 -3.35
C ALA A 123 -0.98 19.66 -3.21
N ASP A 124 -0.71 20.83 -2.63
CA ASP A 124 -1.63 21.98 -2.55
C ASP A 124 -3.00 21.69 -1.94
N PHE A 125 -3.16 20.58 -1.20
CA PHE A 125 -4.46 20.11 -0.70
C PHE A 125 -5.47 19.76 -1.81
N GLU A 126 -5.01 19.61 -3.06
CA GLU A 126 -5.89 19.45 -4.23
C GLU A 126 -5.71 18.10 -4.91
N THR A 127 -4.47 17.62 -4.98
CA THR A 127 -4.12 16.39 -5.72
C THR A 127 -3.29 15.48 -4.84
N ALA A 128 -3.63 14.20 -4.80
CA ALA A 128 -2.88 13.19 -4.08
C ALA A 128 -2.72 11.89 -4.89
N LEU A 129 -1.66 11.15 -4.63
CA LEU A 129 -1.45 9.79 -5.13
C LEU A 129 -1.10 8.89 -3.94
N ILE A 130 -1.87 7.82 -3.75
CA ILE A 130 -1.72 6.87 -2.63
C ILE A 130 -1.70 5.44 -3.17
N GLY A 131 -0.72 4.63 -2.77
CA GLY A 131 -0.62 3.24 -3.24
C GLY A 131 0.42 2.38 -2.52
N GLY A 132 0.84 1.32 -3.20
CA GLY A 132 1.88 0.39 -2.71
C GLY A 132 3.30 0.74 -3.18
N ILE A 133 3.42 1.63 -4.16
CA ILE A 133 4.62 1.84 -4.98
C ILE A 133 5.66 2.70 -4.26
N ASN A 134 6.88 2.15 -4.11
CA ASN A 134 8.03 2.89 -3.59
C ASN A 134 8.83 3.58 -4.71
N ILE A 135 9.86 4.36 -4.34
CA ILE A 135 10.70 5.10 -5.27
C ILE A 135 12.02 4.33 -5.47
N ALA A 136 12.07 3.52 -6.53
CA ALA A 136 13.27 2.82 -7.02
C ALA A 136 13.04 2.28 -8.44
N ASP A 137 14.11 1.94 -9.16
CA ASP A 137 14.08 1.51 -10.56
C ASP A 137 13.21 0.27 -10.80
N ARG A 138 13.22 -0.68 -9.86
CA ARG A 138 12.39 -1.90 -9.93
C ARG A 138 10.88 -1.62 -9.97
N TYR A 139 10.44 -0.47 -9.45
CA TYR A 139 9.04 -0.05 -9.53
C TYR A 139 8.72 0.67 -10.83
N ARG A 140 9.70 1.41 -11.40
CA ARG A 140 9.52 2.15 -12.66
C ARG A 140 9.65 1.25 -13.88
N GLY A 141 10.51 0.24 -13.80
CA GLY A 141 10.93 -0.60 -14.94
C GLY A 141 11.91 0.16 -15.83
N VAL A 142 13.18 0.20 -15.42
CA VAL A 142 14.26 0.86 -16.16
C VAL A 142 14.99 -0.16 -17.04
N GLY A 143 15.31 0.23 -18.28
CA GLY A 143 15.92 -0.64 -19.29
C GLY A 143 14.98 -1.79 -19.67
N GLU A 144 15.49 -3.02 -19.65
CA GLU A 144 14.73 -4.23 -19.99
C GLU A 144 13.90 -4.78 -18.80
N GLN A 145 14.02 -4.18 -17.61
CA GLN A 145 13.32 -4.68 -16.43
C GLN A 145 11.82 -4.33 -16.48
N LYS A 146 10.97 -5.35 -16.41
CA LYS A 146 9.53 -5.13 -16.22
C LYS A 146 9.26 -4.53 -14.85
N PRO A 147 8.42 -3.48 -14.74
CA PRO A 147 8.07 -2.89 -13.46
C PRO A 147 7.35 -3.92 -12.57
N TRP A 148 7.55 -3.82 -11.27
CA TRP A 148 6.78 -4.59 -10.29
C TRP A 148 5.27 -4.29 -10.44
N LEU A 149 4.45 -5.34 -10.37
CA LEU A 149 2.99 -5.20 -10.46
C LEU A 149 2.46 -4.60 -9.16
N ASP A 150 2.02 -3.35 -9.22
CA ASP A 150 1.51 -2.59 -8.08
C ASP A 150 0.56 -1.49 -8.59
N PHE A 151 -0.15 -0.84 -7.67
CA PHE A 151 -1.23 0.09 -7.97
C PHE A 151 -1.23 1.29 -7.02
N SER A 152 -1.83 2.38 -7.50
CA SER A 152 -2.18 3.54 -6.68
C SER A 152 -3.50 4.16 -7.12
N ILE A 153 -4.06 5.04 -6.29
CA ILE A 153 -5.20 5.88 -6.60
C ILE A 153 -4.70 7.32 -6.71
N LEU A 154 -4.92 7.92 -7.89
CA LEU A 154 -4.83 9.36 -8.10
C LEU A 154 -6.15 9.99 -7.68
N ILE A 155 -6.08 11.03 -6.85
CA ILE A 155 -7.22 11.69 -6.24
C ILE A 155 -7.11 13.19 -6.53
N ASN A 156 -8.20 13.78 -7.02
CA ASN A 156 -8.41 15.21 -7.07
C ASN A 156 -9.71 15.56 -6.34
N GLY A 157 -9.63 16.36 -5.29
CA GLY A 157 -10.81 16.84 -4.58
C GLY A 157 -10.60 17.07 -3.09
N ASN A 158 -11.71 17.37 -2.40
CA ASN A 158 -11.69 17.85 -1.01
C ASN A 158 -11.04 16.89 -0.01
N ILE A 159 -11.04 15.58 -0.28
CA ILE A 159 -10.39 14.60 0.61
C ILE A 159 -8.87 14.80 0.71
N CYS A 160 -8.25 15.49 -0.26
CA CYS A 160 -6.84 15.84 -0.21
C CYS A 160 -6.51 16.73 1.00
N ASN A 161 -7.48 17.48 1.55
CA ASN A 161 -7.31 18.16 2.83
C ASN A 161 -7.08 17.18 3.99
N GLU A 162 -7.86 16.10 4.06
CA GLU A 162 -7.67 15.05 5.06
C GLU A 162 -6.30 14.38 4.90
N ILE A 163 -5.90 14.10 3.66
CA ILE A 163 -4.59 13.50 3.34
C ILE A 163 -3.45 14.42 3.80
N SER A 164 -3.51 15.72 3.50
CA SER A 164 -2.52 16.69 3.98
C SER A 164 -2.46 16.77 5.50
N ILE A 165 -3.60 16.70 6.20
CA ILE A 165 -3.63 16.64 7.67
C ILE A 165 -3.01 15.34 8.19
N ILE A 166 -3.17 14.22 7.48
CA ILE A 166 -2.50 12.96 7.84
C ILE A 166 -0.99 13.12 7.72
N CYS A 167 -0.52 13.75 6.65
CA CYS A 167 0.90 13.96 6.40
C CYS A 167 1.55 14.99 7.34
N SER A 168 0.88 16.10 7.62
CA SER A 168 1.41 17.18 8.45
C SER A 168 1.66 16.79 9.91
N ARG A 169 0.98 15.75 10.41
CA ARG A 169 1.15 15.23 11.79
C ARG A 169 2.52 14.63 12.10
N PHE A 170 3.37 14.43 11.09
CA PHE A 170 4.75 13.98 11.27
C PHE A 170 5.73 15.15 11.34
N TRP A 171 5.21 16.38 11.38
CA TRP A 171 5.98 17.62 11.45
C TRP A 171 5.48 18.46 12.62
N LYS A 172 6.37 19.24 13.24
CA LYS A 172 6.02 20.09 14.40
C LYS A 172 4.86 21.04 14.07
N ARG A 173 4.01 21.34 15.07
CA ARG A 173 2.72 22.06 14.95
C ARG A 173 2.73 23.39 14.17
N LYS A 174 3.89 24.03 13.99
CA LYS A 174 4.06 25.29 13.25
C LYS A 174 3.62 25.21 11.78
N PHE A 175 3.41 24.00 11.23
CA PHE A 175 3.09 23.78 9.81
C PHE A 175 1.62 23.44 9.52
N ILE A 176 0.73 23.49 10.52
CA ILE A 176 -0.74 23.27 10.35
C ILE A 176 -1.46 24.57 9.91
N THR A 177 -0.72 25.65 9.70
CA THR A 177 -1.24 27.02 9.61
C THR A 177 -1.28 27.55 8.17
N LYS A 178 -2.20 27.04 7.36
CA LYS A 178 -2.82 27.83 6.28
C LYS A 178 -4.27 27.37 6.10
N LYS A 179 -5.19 28.34 5.96
CA LYS A 179 -6.64 28.12 5.80
C LYS A 179 -6.87 26.98 4.80
N ILE A 180 -7.50 25.91 5.26
CA ILE A 180 -8.07 24.84 4.43
C ILE A 180 -8.85 25.55 3.32
N ARG A 181 -8.35 25.49 2.08
CA ARG A 181 -9.14 25.94 0.93
C ARG A 181 -10.20 24.86 0.73
N VAL A 182 -11.41 25.16 1.18
CA VAL A 182 -12.59 24.37 0.80
C VAL A 182 -12.75 24.57 -0.70
N GLN A 183 -12.39 23.56 -1.50
CA GLN A 183 -12.68 23.62 -2.92
C GLN A 183 -14.19 23.56 -3.12
N LYS A 184 -14.67 24.20 -4.19
CA LYS A 184 -16.04 23.98 -4.68
C LYS A 184 -16.26 22.48 -4.76
N ARG A 185 -17.36 22.00 -4.18
CA ARG A 185 -17.78 20.60 -4.35
C ARG A 185 -17.77 20.31 -5.85
N ILE A 186 -16.88 19.42 -6.28
CA ILE A 186 -17.04 18.73 -7.55
C ILE A 186 -18.36 17.93 -7.40
N GLY A 187 -19.19 17.88 -8.45
CA GLY A 187 -20.60 17.44 -8.39
C GLY A 187 -20.86 16.12 -7.65
N SER A 188 -22.13 15.78 -7.44
CA SER A 188 -22.52 14.53 -6.77
C SER A 188 -22.13 13.26 -7.52
N ASP A 189 -21.76 13.37 -8.80
CA ASP A 189 -21.60 12.24 -9.73
C ASP A 189 -20.22 11.57 -9.65
N TYR A 190 -19.45 11.87 -8.61
CA TYR A 190 -18.13 11.29 -8.40
C TYR A 190 -18.13 10.15 -7.38
N PRO A 191 -17.21 9.18 -7.52
CA PRO A 191 -17.03 8.07 -6.60
C PRO A 191 -17.03 8.48 -5.12
N MET A 192 -17.64 7.64 -4.29
CA MET A 192 -17.58 7.79 -2.85
C MET A 192 -16.30 7.14 -2.33
N ILE A 193 -15.41 7.92 -1.70
CA ILE A 193 -14.11 7.42 -1.23
C ILE A 193 -13.85 7.72 0.25
N ARG A 194 -12.96 6.95 0.87
CA ARG A 194 -12.47 7.23 2.24
C ARG A 194 -11.02 6.81 2.42
N ILE A 195 -10.30 7.58 3.22
CA ILE A 195 -8.93 7.24 3.62
C ILE A 195 -8.96 6.36 4.87
N ARG A 196 -8.20 5.27 4.85
CA ARG A 196 -8.15 4.27 5.91
C ARG A 196 -6.73 4.13 6.40
N ARG A 197 -6.55 4.09 7.72
CA ARG A 197 -5.24 3.91 8.36
C ARG A 197 -5.20 2.72 9.30
N ASN A 198 -4.11 1.98 9.25
CA ASN A 198 -3.70 1.13 10.35
C ASN A 198 -2.49 1.76 11.04
N ASP A 199 -2.56 1.82 12.36
CA ASP A 199 -1.49 2.21 13.28
C ASP A 199 -1.95 1.68 14.64
N TRP A 200 -1.64 0.40 14.89
CA TRP A 200 -2.15 -0.32 16.06
C TRP A 200 -1.77 0.35 17.37
N MET A 201 -0.58 0.95 17.43
CA MET A 201 -0.10 1.70 18.59
C MET A 201 -0.99 2.90 18.91
N ARG A 202 -1.49 3.57 17.87
CA ARG A 202 -2.48 4.66 18.00
C ARG A 202 -3.93 4.16 17.91
N ARG A 203 -4.17 2.86 18.16
CA ARG A 203 -5.48 2.19 18.17
C ARG A 203 -6.26 2.34 16.86
N LYS A 204 -5.56 2.48 15.72
CA LYS A 204 -6.16 2.54 14.38
C LYS A 204 -6.06 1.18 13.70
N SER A 205 -7.21 0.60 13.37
CA SER A 205 -7.35 -0.66 12.63
C SER A 205 -8.35 -0.52 11.48
N GLN A 206 -8.38 0.67 10.86
CA GLN A 206 -9.43 1.06 9.93
C GLN A 206 -9.39 0.23 8.64
N ILE A 207 -8.21 -0.12 8.14
CA ILE A 207 -8.03 -0.92 6.92
C ILE A 207 -8.50 -2.36 7.19
N SER A 208 -8.06 -2.95 8.30
CA SER A 208 -8.51 -4.30 8.70
C SER A 208 -10.03 -4.36 8.93
N LYS A 209 -10.63 -3.27 9.41
CA LYS A 209 -12.08 -3.13 9.50
C LYS A 209 -12.73 -3.08 8.12
N SER A 210 -12.17 -2.36 7.16
CA SER A 210 -12.68 -2.32 5.77
C SER A 210 -12.70 -3.71 5.14
N TYR A 211 -11.60 -4.48 5.23
CA TYR A 211 -11.56 -5.87 4.77
C TYR A 211 -12.62 -6.74 5.46
N LYS A 212 -12.78 -6.61 6.78
CA LYS A 212 -13.84 -7.33 7.51
C LYS A 212 -15.24 -6.97 6.97
N GLU A 213 -15.51 -5.69 6.76
CA GLU A 213 -16.81 -5.21 6.27
C GLU A 213 -17.10 -5.75 4.87
N ALA A 214 -16.17 -5.56 3.93
CA ALA A 214 -16.34 -5.97 2.53
C ALA A 214 -16.44 -7.50 2.40
N PHE A 215 -15.57 -8.27 3.05
CA PHE A 215 -15.56 -9.74 2.90
C PHE A 215 -16.76 -10.40 3.60
N THR A 216 -17.30 -9.77 4.64
CA THR A 216 -18.55 -10.23 5.26
C THR A 216 -19.74 -9.96 4.34
N ALA A 217 -19.74 -8.82 3.65
CA ALA A 217 -20.84 -8.38 2.78
C ALA A 217 -20.74 -8.88 1.33
N ALA A 218 -19.66 -9.56 0.96
CA ALA A 218 -19.45 -10.12 -0.38
C ALA A 218 -20.50 -11.18 -0.72
N GLU A 219 -21.04 -11.08 -1.94
CA GLU A 219 -22.12 -11.93 -2.47
C GLU A 219 -21.71 -12.71 -3.72
N LYS A 220 -20.79 -12.19 -4.55
CA LYS A 220 -20.44 -12.75 -5.86
C LYS A 220 -18.95 -13.08 -5.98
N SER A 221 -18.08 -12.09 -5.74
CA SER A 221 -16.65 -12.26 -5.99
C SER A 221 -15.77 -11.42 -5.07
N ILE A 222 -14.57 -11.94 -4.80
CA ILE A 222 -13.46 -11.25 -4.16
C ILE A 222 -12.21 -11.56 -4.97
N THR A 223 -11.56 -10.53 -5.51
CA THR A 223 -10.23 -10.64 -6.14
C THR A 223 -9.23 -9.88 -5.28
N ILE A 224 -8.12 -10.53 -4.91
CA ILE A 224 -7.07 -9.98 -4.05
C ILE A 224 -5.76 -9.95 -4.83
N VAL A 225 -5.03 -8.84 -4.78
CA VAL A 225 -3.63 -8.74 -5.17
C VAL A 225 -2.80 -8.53 -3.90
N GLY A 226 -1.85 -9.42 -3.63
CA GLY A 226 -1.06 -9.36 -2.41
C GLY A 226 0.41 -9.72 -2.60
N ALA A 227 1.29 -8.73 -2.39
CA ALA A 227 2.74 -8.93 -2.39
C ALA A 227 3.20 -9.94 -1.34
N TYR A 228 2.75 -9.71 -0.09
CA TYR A 228 3.12 -10.51 1.06
C TYR A 228 1.86 -11.12 1.72
N PHE A 229 1.16 -12.01 1.01
CA PHE A 229 -0.13 -12.56 1.42
C PHE A 229 -0.06 -13.64 2.52
N LEU A 230 0.29 -13.29 3.76
CA LEU A 230 0.24 -14.18 4.93
C LEU A 230 -0.94 -13.83 5.88
N PRO A 231 -2.21 -14.03 5.46
CA PRO A 231 -3.40 -13.57 6.17
C PRO A 231 -3.46 -14.05 7.61
N SER A 232 -3.90 -13.14 8.49
CA SER A 232 -4.20 -13.45 9.87
C SER A 232 -5.27 -14.54 9.99
N ARG A 233 -5.35 -15.21 11.16
CA ARG A 233 -6.42 -16.20 11.44
C ARG A 233 -7.81 -15.60 11.24
N ARG A 234 -8.00 -14.31 11.53
CA ARG A 234 -9.28 -13.59 11.34
C ARG A 234 -9.60 -13.44 9.85
N LEU A 235 -8.64 -13.00 9.04
CA LEU A 235 -8.84 -12.83 7.60
C LEU A 235 -9.08 -14.18 6.91
N ARG A 236 -8.36 -15.23 7.31
CA ARG A 236 -8.62 -16.61 6.84
C ARG A 236 -10.05 -17.08 7.14
N LYS A 237 -10.58 -16.79 8.33
CA LYS A 237 -11.99 -17.10 8.65
C LYS A 237 -12.97 -16.34 7.74
N LEU A 238 -12.68 -15.07 7.42
CA LEU A 238 -13.51 -14.27 6.52
C LEU A 238 -13.51 -14.83 5.09
N ILE A 239 -12.33 -15.14 4.54
CA ILE A 239 -12.19 -15.77 3.22
C ILE A 239 -12.95 -17.10 3.16
N LYS A 240 -12.70 -17.98 4.14
CA LYS A 240 -13.41 -19.27 4.23
C LYS A 240 -14.92 -19.11 4.34
N SER A 241 -15.38 -18.12 5.09
CA SER A 241 -16.81 -17.83 5.23
C SER A 241 -17.41 -17.32 3.93
N ALA A 242 -16.71 -16.48 3.17
CA ALA A 242 -17.15 -16.03 1.86
C ALA A 242 -17.28 -17.19 0.88
N ILE A 243 -16.28 -18.05 0.79
CA ILE A 243 -16.30 -19.21 -0.12
C ILE A 243 -17.46 -20.16 0.23
N ARG A 244 -17.71 -20.40 1.52
CA ARG A 244 -18.87 -21.19 1.97
C ARG A 244 -20.23 -20.61 1.59
N ARG A 245 -20.32 -19.30 1.33
CA ARG A 245 -21.53 -18.64 0.82
C ARG A 245 -21.62 -18.68 -0.71
N GLY A 246 -20.70 -19.36 -1.41
CA GLY A 246 -20.64 -19.42 -2.86
C GLY A 246 -19.90 -18.24 -3.52
N VAL A 247 -19.23 -17.39 -2.73
CA VAL A 247 -18.45 -16.27 -3.27
C VAL A 247 -17.18 -16.80 -3.93
N SER A 248 -16.94 -16.43 -5.19
CA SER A 248 -15.71 -16.77 -5.90
C SER A 248 -14.54 -15.95 -5.36
N VAL A 249 -13.47 -16.61 -4.89
CA VAL A 249 -12.29 -15.93 -4.35
C VAL A 249 -11.07 -16.21 -5.22
N LYS A 250 -10.51 -15.15 -5.83
CA LYS A 250 -9.29 -15.17 -6.64
C LYS A 250 -8.17 -14.42 -5.93
N ILE A 251 -6.96 -14.98 -5.93
CA ILE A 251 -5.79 -14.41 -5.25
C ILE A 251 -4.63 -14.38 -6.24
N ILE A 252 -4.16 -13.18 -6.56
CA ILE A 252 -3.00 -12.90 -7.42
C ILE A 252 -1.79 -12.60 -6.54
N ILE A 253 -0.72 -13.34 -6.75
CA ILE A 253 0.52 -13.30 -5.95
C ILE A 253 1.73 -13.50 -6.87
N SER A 254 2.93 -13.18 -6.38
CA SER A 254 4.17 -13.33 -7.16
C SER A 254 4.52 -14.80 -7.41
N GLN A 255 4.89 -15.14 -8.65
CA GLN A 255 5.59 -16.39 -8.94
C GLN A 255 7.02 -16.38 -8.39
N LYS A 256 7.70 -15.23 -8.48
CA LYS A 256 9.03 -14.98 -7.91
C LYS A 256 8.90 -14.03 -6.73
N SER A 257 9.22 -14.51 -5.54
CA SER A 257 9.33 -13.64 -4.35
C SER A 257 10.68 -12.94 -4.36
N ASP A 258 10.72 -11.67 -3.97
CA ASP A 258 11.95 -10.96 -3.65
C ASP A 258 12.53 -11.37 -2.28
N GLU A 259 11.70 -11.99 -1.44
CA GLU A 259 12.09 -12.58 -0.16
C GLU A 259 11.90 -14.11 -0.15
N LEU A 260 12.99 -14.88 -0.09
CA LEU A 260 12.97 -16.35 -0.16
C LEU A 260 12.14 -17.00 0.95
N VAL A 261 12.35 -16.57 2.20
CA VAL A 261 11.64 -17.12 3.38
C VAL A 261 10.14 -16.86 3.26
N PHE A 262 9.77 -15.71 2.70
CA PHE A 262 8.37 -15.37 2.46
C PHE A 262 7.72 -16.32 1.44
N GLY A 263 8.41 -16.60 0.32
CA GLY A 263 7.94 -17.55 -0.68
C GLY A 263 7.66 -18.95 -0.10
N LEU A 264 8.59 -19.47 0.73
CA LEU A 264 8.41 -20.75 1.41
C LEU A 264 7.23 -20.73 2.42
N ALA A 265 7.06 -19.64 3.16
CA ALA A 265 5.93 -19.48 4.08
C ALA A 265 4.58 -19.42 3.34
N MET A 266 4.56 -18.83 2.14
CA MET A 266 3.38 -18.76 1.26
C MET A 266 2.99 -20.14 0.73
N ASP A 267 3.96 -20.95 0.33
CA ASP A 267 3.73 -22.31 -0.13
C ASP A 267 2.98 -23.12 0.94
N TYR A 268 3.36 -22.99 2.22
CA TYR A 268 2.61 -23.63 3.31
C TYR A 268 1.12 -23.23 3.33
N LEU A 269 0.82 -21.98 3.01
CA LEU A 269 -0.55 -21.46 3.03
C LEU A 269 -1.38 -21.90 1.82
N TYR A 270 -0.77 -22.22 0.68
CA TYR A 270 -1.47 -22.67 -0.52
C TYR A 270 -2.36 -23.87 -0.23
N GLY A 271 -1.86 -24.85 0.54
CA GLY A 271 -2.65 -26.03 0.92
C GLY A 271 -3.93 -25.68 1.67
N TRP A 272 -3.88 -24.67 2.56
CA TRP A 272 -5.08 -24.17 3.23
C TRP A 272 -6.01 -23.45 2.26
N LEU A 273 -5.48 -22.63 1.35
CA LEU A 273 -6.28 -21.89 0.37
C LEU A 273 -7.02 -22.83 -0.60
N PHE A 274 -6.33 -23.82 -1.16
CA PHE A 274 -6.91 -24.83 -2.04
C PHE A 274 -7.98 -25.66 -1.35
N LYS A 275 -7.70 -26.18 -0.15
CA LYS A 275 -8.66 -26.98 0.62
C LYS A 275 -9.95 -26.23 0.92
N ASN A 276 -9.94 -24.89 0.90
CA ASN A 276 -11.11 -24.08 1.16
C ASN A 276 -11.72 -23.45 -0.12
N GLY A 277 -11.25 -23.80 -1.32
CA GLY A 277 -11.86 -23.40 -2.59
C GLY A 277 -11.40 -22.04 -3.14
N ALA A 278 -10.29 -21.48 -2.65
CA ALA A 278 -9.72 -20.27 -3.22
C ALA A 278 -8.93 -20.58 -4.51
N GLN A 279 -9.01 -19.70 -5.50
CA GLN A 279 -8.28 -19.80 -6.76
C GLN A 279 -7.01 -18.96 -6.67
N ILE A 280 -5.85 -19.59 -6.91
CA ILE A 280 -4.53 -18.96 -6.76
C ILE A 280 -3.89 -18.79 -8.14
N TYR A 281 -3.43 -17.58 -8.41
CA TYR A 281 -2.82 -17.16 -9.66
C TYR A 281 -1.44 -16.56 -9.37
N GLU A 282 -0.40 -17.20 -9.88
CA GLU A 282 0.98 -16.72 -9.78
C GLU A 282 1.29 -15.82 -10.98
N TYR A 283 1.50 -14.53 -10.74
CA TYR A 283 1.93 -13.58 -11.76
C TYR A 283 3.40 -13.81 -12.11
N CYS A 284 3.67 -14.04 -13.40
CA CYS A 284 4.97 -14.46 -13.91
C CYS A 284 5.89 -13.32 -14.40
N PRO A 285 5.41 -12.18 -14.95
CA PRO A 285 6.29 -11.19 -15.56
C PRO A 285 7.26 -10.47 -14.62
N SER A 286 6.87 -10.22 -13.37
CA SER A 286 7.70 -9.54 -12.36
C SER A 286 7.20 -9.85 -10.94
N VAL A 287 7.78 -9.20 -9.92
CA VAL A 287 7.29 -9.28 -8.55
C VAL A 287 5.94 -8.56 -8.44
N VAL A 288 4.96 -9.21 -7.80
CA VAL A 288 3.74 -8.54 -7.34
C VAL A 288 4.07 -7.80 -6.06
N HIS A 289 3.96 -6.48 -6.09
CA HIS A 289 4.05 -5.63 -4.92
C HIS A 289 2.71 -4.93 -4.59
N GLY A 290 1.65 -5.22 -5.35
CA GLY A 290 0.31 -4.70 -5.12
C GLY A 290 -0.31 -5.11 -3.78
N LYS A 291 -1.03 -4.16 -3.18
CA LYS A 291 -1.92 -4.37 -2.02
C LYS A 291 -3.31 -3.85 -2.37
N ALA A 292 -4.04 -4.67 -3.11
CA ALA A 292 -5.33 -4.29 -3.63
C ALA A 292 -6.35 -5.42 -3.44
N ALA A 293 -7.62 -5.03 -3.34
CA ALA A 293 -8.73 -5.98 -3.45
C ALA A 293 -9.93 -5.32 -4.10
N VAL A 294 -10.72 -6.11 -4.82
CA VAL A 294 -12.03 -5.72 -5.36
C VAL A 294 -13.08 -6.75 -4.96
N VAL A 295 -14.27 -6.26 -4.60
CA VAL A 295 -15.38 -7.08 -4.11
C VAL A 295 -16.65 -6.71 -4.89
N ASP A 296 -17.27 -7.74 -5.47
CA ASP A 296 -18.54 -7.70 -6.21
C ASP A 296 -18.61 -6.63 -7.32
N ASN A 297 -17.47 -6.14 -7.83
CA ASN A 297 -17.38 -4.98 -8.73
C ASN A 297 -18.09 -3.72 -8.17
N LYS A 298 -18.05 -3.53 -6.85
CA LYS A 298 -18.68 -2.38 -6.16
C LYS A 298 -17.76 -1.66 -5.21
N TRP A 299 -16.80 -2.39 -4.65
CA TRP A 299 -15.86 -1.85 -3.69
C TRP A 299 -14.46 -2.30 -4.08
N LEU A 300 -13.54 -1.36 -4.08
CA LEU A 300 -12.12 -1.63 -4.21
C LEU A 300 -11.34 -0.93 -3.12
N THR A 301 -10.19 -1.49 -2.77
CA THR A 301 -9.21 -0.87 -1.89
C THR A 301 -7.84 -0.99 -2.51
N ILE A 302 -7.05 0.07 -2.46
CA ILE A 302 -5.66 0.11 -2.91
C ILE A 302 -4.86 0.92 -1.89
N GLY A 303 -3.65 0.48 -1.58
CA GLY A 303 -2.77 1.22 -0.68
C GLY A 303 -1.52 0.46 -0.32
N SER A 304 -1.05 0.66 0.90
CA SER A 304 0.21 0.10 1.38
C SER A 304 0.05 -1.17 2.23
N HIS A 305 -1.16 -1.49 2.68
CA HIS A 305 -1.38 -2.53 3.69
C HIS A 305 -1.27 -3.95 3.15
N ASP A 306 -0.17 -4.64 3.50
CA ASP A 306 -0.04 -6.07 3.26
C ASP A 306 -1.01 -6.88 4.12
N LEU A 307 -1.53 -7.95 3.55
CA LEU A 307 -2.41 -8.88 4.26
C LEU A 307 -1.60 -9.87 5.11
N ASN A 308 -0.74 -9.34 5.98
CA ASN A 308 0.10 -10.10 6.93
C ASN A 308 0.06 -9.53 8.36
N PHE A 309 0.71 -10.23 9.30
CA PHE A 309 0.68 -9.85 10.71
C PHE A 309 1.43 -8.54 10.97
N LEU A 310 2.61 -8.38 10.37
CA LEU A 310 3.43 -7.17 10.55
C LEU A 310 2.70 -5.90 10.10
N SER A 311 2.12 -5.88 8.91
CA SER A 311 1.36 -4.73 8.41
C SER A 311 0.08 -4.45 9.19
N THR A 312 -0.49 -5.47 9.86
CA THR A 312 -1.67 -5.27 10.71
C THR A 312 -1.33 -4.56 12.04
N TYR A 313 -0.16 -4.85 12.61
CA TYR A 313 0.12 -4.46 14.01
C TYR A 313 1.39 -3.62 14.21
N GLY A 314 2.36 -3.71 13.30
CA GLY A 314 3.68 -3.10 13.43
C GLY A 314 3.96 -1.99 12.43
N LEU A 315 3.10 -1.72 11.46
CA LEU A 315 3.34 -0.69 10.43
C LEU A 315 2.28 0.41 10.47
N ILE A 316 2.67 1.61 10.06
CA ILE A 316 1.75 2.70 9.75
C ILE A 316 1.37 2.56 8.28
N GLU A 317 0.08 2.32 8.02
CA GLU A 317 -0.44 1.98 6.70
C GLU A 317 -1.52 2.97 6.26
N THR A 318 -1.67 3.13 4.96
CA THR A 318 -2.79 3.87 4.36
C THR A 318 -3.35 3.12 3.16
N ASN A 319 -4.67 2.98 3.14
CA ASN A 319 -5.42 2.56 1.96
C ASN A 319 -6.48 3.61 1.60
N VAL A 320 -6.86 3.61 0.34
CA VAL A 320 -8.05 4.29 -0.16
C VAL A 320 -9.11 3.23 -0.43
N ASP A 321 -10.25 3.34 0.22
CA ASP A 321 -11.44 2.56 -0.16
C ASP A 321 -12.27 3.39 -1.13
N VAL A 322 -12.68 2.79 -2.24
CA VAL A 322 -13.54 3.40 -3.25
C VAL A 322 -14.82 2.58 -3.38
N LEU A 323 -15.96 3.27 -3.30
CA LEU A 323 -17.28 2.77 -3.65
C LEU A 323 -17.70 3.41 -4.96
N ASP A 324 -17.52 2.64 -6.02
CA ASP A 324 -17.87 3.02 -7.37
C ASP A 324 -17.97 1.77 -8.23
N ASN A 325 -19.07 1.62 -8.96
CA ASN A 325 -19.28 0.43 -9.77
C ASN A 325 -18.34 0.46 -10.99
N ASP A 326 -18.24 1.59 -11.67
CA ASP A 326 -17.54 1.68 -12.95
C ASP A 326 -16.04 1.44 -12.76
N MET A 327 -15.41 2.12 -11.80
CA MET A 327 -14.01 1.89 -11.45
C MET A 327 -13.76 0.48 -10.92
N ALA A 328 -14.67 -0.09 -10.12
CA ALA A 328 -14.48 -1.45 -9.62
C ALA A 328 -14.62 -2.49 -10.74
N VAL A 329 -15.52 -2.28 -11.70
CA VAL A 329 -15.62 -3.10 -12.92
C VAL A 329 -14.34 -2.97 -13.74
N GLU A 330 -13.89 -1.74 -14.03
CA GLU A 330 -12.68 -1.47 -14.81
C GLU A 330 -11.45 -2.14 -14.17
N PHE A 331 -11.28 -1.96 -12.86
CA PHE A 331 -10.17 -2.56 -12.13
C PHE A 331 -10.26 -4.08 -12.12
N ASN A 332 -11.44 -4.67 -11.90
CA ASN A 332 -11.59 -6.12 -11.96
C ASN A 332 -11.33 -6.67 -13.36
N GLN A 333 -11.82 -6.02 -14.42
CA GLN A 333 -11.52 -6.40 -15.81
C GLN A 333 -10.02 -6.35 -16.10
N TYR A 334 -9.32 -5.35 -15.58
CA TYR A 334 -7.86 -5.29 -15.69
C TYR A 334 -7.19 -6.48 -14.98
N LEU A 335 -7.65 -6.85 -13.78
CA LEU A 335 -7.13 -8.03 -13.08
C LEU A 335 -7.44 -9.35 -13.78
N GLU A 336 -8.62 -9.50 -14.39
CA GLU A 336 -8.95 -10.68 -15.21
C GLU A 336 -8.02 -10.77 -16.43
N LYS A 337 -7.75 -9.65 -17.11
CA LYS A 337 -6.77 -9.63 -18.22
C LYS A 337 -5.37 -10.04 -17.76
N ILE A 338 -4.93 -9.62 -16.57
CA ILE A 338 -3.66 -10.08 -15.99
C ILE A 338 -3.71 -11.59 -15.73
N ILE A 339 -4.82 -12.08 -15.17
CA ILE A 339 -5.00 -13.50 -14.87
C ILE A 339 -4.87 -14.34 -16.15
N ASP A 340 -5.50 -13.89 -17.24
CA ASP A 340 -5.55 -14.63 -18.50
C ASP A 340 -4.22 -14.60 -19.26
N ASN A 341 -3.51 -13.47 -19.24
CA ASN A 341 -2.32 -13.27 -20.06
C ASN A 341 -0.99 -13.51 -19.33
N ASP A 342 -0.94 -13.19 -18.03
CA ASP A 342 0.33 -13.04 -17.29
C ASP A 342 0.44 -13.98 -16.08
N CYS A 343 -0.66 -14.64 -15.70
CA CYS A 343 -0.66 -15.53 -14.55
C CYS A 343 -0.68 -17.01 -14.92
N ARG A 344 -0.04 -17.79 -14.06
CA ARG A 344 -0.18 -19.24 -14.03
C ARG A 344 -1.15 -19.63 -12.91
N LYS A 345 -2.25 -20.29 -13.27
CA LYS A 345 -3.14 -20.90 -12.28
C LYS A 345 -2.44 -22.07 -11.59
N ILE A 346 -2.45 -22.08 -10.26
CA ILE A 346 -1.87 -23.16 -9.48
C ILE A 346 -2.94 -24.23 -9.23
N THR A 347 -2.57 -25.50 -9.49
CA THR A 347 -3.44 -26.66 -9.31
C THR A 347 -3.04 -27.45 -8.07
N ILE A 348 -3.96 -28.26 -7.56
CA ILE A 348 -3.73 -29.04 -6.34
C ILE A 348 -2.63 -30.10 -6.56
N GLU A 349 -2.52 -30.67 -7.76
CA GLU A 349 -1.52 -31.70 -8.08
C GLU A 349 -0.11 -31.10 -8.06
N LYS A 350 0.06 -29.91 -8.68
CA LYS A 350 1.34 -29.17 -8.66
C LYS A 350 1.73 -28.80 -7.23
N PHE A 351 0.76 -28.38 -6.42
CA PHE A 351 0.98 -28.07 -5.01
C PHE A 351 1.40 -29.31 -4.21
N GLN A 352 0.71 -30.44 -4.35
CA GLN A 352 1.03 -31.69 -3.64
C GLN A 352 2.44 -32.20 -3.97
N LYS A 353 2.84 -32.17 -5.26
CA LYS A 353 4.19 -32.55 -5.67
C LYS A 353 5.24 -31.67 -5.01
N LYS A 354 5.06 -30.35 -5.01
CA LYS A 354 5.98 -29.40 -4.34
C LYS A 354 6.04 -29.64 -2.83
N TRP A 355 4.88 -29.87 -2.21
CA TRP A 355 4.74 -30.15 -0.78
C TRP A 355 5.51 -31.41 -0.34
N MET A 356 5.51 -32.48 -1.14
CA MET A 356 6.24 -33.70 -0.82
C MET A 356 7.74 -33.46 -0.60
N PHE A 357 8.36 -32.54 -1.35
CA PHE A 357 9.79 -32.27 -1.26
C PHE A 357 10.13 -31.11 -0.31
N GLN A 358 9.23 -30.15 -0.14
CA GLN A 358 9.51 -28.88 0.54
C GLN A 358 8.54 -28.55 1.70
N GLY A 359 7.64 -29.46 2.06
CA GLY A 359 6.56 -29.21 3.02
C GLY A 359 7.05 -28.88 4.43
N LEU A 360 8.05 -29.62 4.95
CA LEU A 360 8.64 -29.34 6.26
C LEU A 360 9.34 -27.97 6.29
N LEU A 361 10.11 -27.65 5.26
CA LEU A 361 10.79 -26.37 5.15
C LEU A 361 9.80 -25.21 5.04
N SER A 362 8.73 -25.38 4.26
CA SER A 362 7.64 -24.40 4.13
C SER A 362 6.90 -24.19 5.45
N TRP A 363 6.65 -25.28 6.19
CA TRP A 363 6.08 -25.23 7.54
C TRP A 363 6.98 -24.47 8.52
N LEU A 364 8.29 -24.80 8.56
CA LEU A 364 9.27 -24.10 9.39
C LEU A 364 9.34 -22.62 9.04
N ALA A 365 9.43 -22.28 7.75
CA ALA A 365 9.45 -20.90 7.26
C ALA A 365 8.19 -20.15 7.68
N TYR A 366 7.01 -20.77 7.57
CA TYR A 366 5.76 -20.16 8.02
C TYR A 366 5.80 -19.84 9.52
N TYR A 367 6.16 -20.78 10.40
CA TYR A 367 6.21 -20.52 11.83
C TYR A 367 7.31 -19.53 12.21
N PHE A 368 8.47 -19.60 11.56
CA PHE A 368 9.53 -18.61 11.71
C PHE A 368 9.03 -17.21 11.39
N MET A 369 8.38 -17.00 10.24
CA MET A 369 7.81 -15.70 9.86
C MET A 369 6.75 -15.21 10.86
N ARG A 370 5.93 -16.12 11.38
CA ARG A 370 4.90 -15.77 12.38
C ARG A 370 5.51 -15.32 13.70
N ILE A 371 6.54 -16.03 14.16
CA ILE A 371 7.25 -15.73 15.41
C ILE A 371 8.07 -14.46 15.24
N SER A 372 8.81 -14.30 14.15
CA SER A 372 9.64 -13.12 13.90
C SER A 372 8.80 -11.84 13.80
N GLN A 373 7.70 -11.85 13.04
CA GLN A 373 6.79 -10.71 12.95
C GLN A 373 6.13 -10.41 14.30
N TRP A 374 5.80 -11.44 15.09
CA TRP A 374 5.28 -11.24 16.44
C TRP A 374 6.32 -10.63 17.38
N LEU A 375 7.57 -11.11 17.35
CA LEU A 375 8.67 -10.56 18.13
C LEU A 375 8.92 -9.10 17.77
N VAL A 376 8.98 -8.74 16.49
CA VAL A 376 9.13 -7.33 16.06
C VAL A 376 8.04 -6.44 16.66
N VAL A 377 6.77 -6.87 16.57
CA VAL A 377 5.64 -6.13 17.13
C VAL A 377 5.71 -6.06 18.66
N PHE A 378 6.06 -7.16 19.32
CA PHE A 378 6.16 -7.25 20.79
C PHE A 378 7.31 -6.39 21.34
N LEU A 379 8.46 -6.41 20.68
CA LEU A 379 9.63 -5.62 21.02
C LEU A 379 9.46 -4.14 20.65
N THR A 380 8.43 -3.79 19.88
CA THR A 380 8.11 -2.39 19.62
C THR A 380 7.63 -1.75 20.91
N ARG A 381 8.49 -0.95 21.56
CA ARG A 381 8.12 -0.20 22.76
C ARG A 381 6.99 0.80 22.45
N LYS A 382 6.14 1.04 23.46
CA LYS A 382 4.95 1.92 23.38
C LYS A 382 5.28 3.43 23.40
N GLY A 383 6.54 3.82 23.49
CA GLY A 383 7.01 5.20 23.35
C GLY A 383 7.97 5.24 22.17
N VAL A 384 7.89 6.16 21.24
CA VAL A 384 7.65 7.59 21.43
C VAL A 384 6.75 8.13 20.31
N ASP A 385 5.93 9.13 20.63
CA ASP A 385 5.30 9.93 19.60
C ASP A 385 6.41 10.68 18.86
N TYR A 386 6.77 10.20 17.67
CA TYR A 386 7.72 10.85 16.76
C TYR A 386 7.14 12.16 16.19
N GLU A 387 6.64 13.06 17.06
CA GLU A 387 6.20 14.41 16.71
C GLU A 387 7.38 15.29 16.29
#